data_AF-A0A5J4PC48-F1
#
_entry.id   AF-A0A5J4PC48-F1
#
_cell.length_a   1.000
_cell.length_b   1.000
_cell.length_c   1.000
_cell.angle_alpha   90.00
_cell.angle_beta   90.00
_cell.angle_gamma   90.00
#
_symmetry.space_group_name_H-M   'P 1'
#
loop_
_entity.id
_entity.type
_entity.pdbx_description
1 polymer ?
#
loop_
_entity_poly.entity_id
_entity_poly.type
_entity_poly.pdbx_seq_one_letter_code
_entity_poly.pdbx_strand_id
1 'polypeptide(L)'
;MIQTNMNLEDKIQYSIRLIQKAEKLALQYSPDGFHLAFSGGKDSQTLHELTCMAGVKFHAEMSVTTVDPPELMKFVRRYYPQVKLNRPKINMFHLIEKKKGL
;
A
#
# COMPACT_ATOMS: atom_id res chain seq x y z
N MET A 1 12.98 31.60 -7.56
CA MET A 1 12.48 31.36 -6.19
C MET A 1 11.11 30.70 -6.30
N ILE A 2 11.01 29.39 -6.09
CA ILE A 2 9.69 28.73 -6.10
C ILE A 2 9.15 28.79 -4.67
N GLN A 3 8.30 29.79 -4.40
CA GLN A 3 7.42 29.71 -3.24
C GLN A 3 6.42 28.58 -3.48
N THR A 4 6.46 27.53 -2.67
CA THR A 4 5.44 26.46 -2.68
C THR A 4 4.78 26.35 -1.33
N ASN A 5 4.06 27.40 -0.91
CA ASN A 5 2.98 27.20 0.04
C ASN A 5 1.76 26.65 -0.72
N MET A 6 1.90 25.43 -1.23
CA MET A 6 0.74 24.66 -1.69
C MET A 6 -0.11 24.32 -0.46
N ASN A 7 -1.40 24.65 -0.54
CA ASN A 7 -2.36 24.23 0.48
C ASN A 7 -2.60 22.70 0.36
N LEU A 8 -3.40 22.13 1.27
CA LEU A 8 -3.64 20.68 1.26
C LEU A 8 -4.36 20.22 -0.02
N GLU A 9 -5.33 20.99 -0.49
CA GLU A 9 -6.08 20.68 -1.71
C GLU A 9 -5.14 20.65 -2.93
N ASP A 10 -4.26 21.64 -3.05
CA ASP A 10 -3.26 21.69 -4.12
C ASP A 10 -2.37 20.44 -4.13
N LYS A 11 -1.97 19.97 -2.95
CA LYS A 11 -1.15 18.75 -2.79
C LYS A 11 -1.92 17.50 -3.21
N ILE A 12 -3.18 17.37 -2.77
CA ILE A 12 -4.04 16.24 -3.13
C ILE A 12 -4.23 16.19 -4.64
N GLN A 13 -4.62 17.32 -5.24
CA GLN A 13 -4.86 17.42 -6.68
C GLN A 13 -3.58 17.18 -7.50
N TYR A 14 -2.43 17.66 -7.01
CA TYR A 14 -1.14 17.37 -7.64
C TYR A 14 -0.83 15.87 -7.61
N SER A 15 -1.01 15.20 -6.47
CA SER A 15 -0.78 13.77 -6.33
C SER A 15 -1.73 12.93 -7.20
N ILE A 16 -3.02 13.28 -7.26
CA ILE A 16 -3.98 12.61 -8.14
C ILE A 16 -3.54 12.70 -9.61
N ARG A 17 -3.19 13.90 -10.08
CA ARG A 17 -2.71 14.09 -11.46
C ARG A 17 -1.42 13.31 -11.75
N LEU A 18 -0.52 13.22 -10.76
CA LEU A 18 0.70 12.44 -10.88
C LEU A 18 0.38 10.94 -11.08
N ILE A 19 -0.53 10.39 -10.27
CA ILE A 19 -0.96 8.99 -10.34
C ILE A 19 -1.62 8.72 -11.70
N GLN A 20 -2.54 9.57 -12.15
CA GLN A 20 -3.21 9.45 -13.46
C GLN A 20 -2.20 9.46 -14.62
N LYS A 21 -1.21 10.36 -14.58
CA LYS A 21 -0.17 10.43 -15.62
C LYS A 21 0.69 9.16 -15.67
N ALA A 22 0.91 8.53 -14.53
CA ALA A 22 1.74 7.33 -14.41
C ALA A 22 0.97 6.02 -14.73
N GLU A 23 -0.37 6.05 -14.81
CA GLU A 23 -1.19 4.86 -15.06
C GLU A 23 -0.79 4.12 -16.35
N LYS A 24 -0.53 4.86 -17.43
CA LYS A 24 -0.08 4.27 -18.71
C LYS A 24 1.18 3.42 -18.53
N LEU A 25 2.11 3.88 -17.69
CA LEU A 25 3.33 3.14 -17.39
C LEU A 25 3.02 1.90 -16.56
N ALA A 26 2.17 2.02 -15.53
CA ALA A 26 1.77 0.87 -14.71
C ALA A 26 1.12 -0.23 -15.55
N LEU A 27 0.22 0.13 -16.48
CA LEU A 27 -0.45 -0.80 -17.39
C LEU A 27 0.50 -1.46 -18.41
N GLN A 28 1.66 -0.86 -18.70
CA GLN A 28 2.70 -1.50 -19.52
C GLN A 28 3.44 -2.61 -18.76
N TYR A 29 3.55 -2.50 -17.44
CA TYR A 29 4.21 -3.52 -16.60
C TYR A 29 3.26 -4.63 -16.16
N SER A 30 1.99 -4.30 -15.91
CA SER A 30 0.99 -5.27 -15.49
C SER A 30 -0.40 -4.90 -16.01
N PRO A 31 -1.18 -5.85 -16.55
CA PRO A 31 -2.57 -5.58 -16.91
C PRO A 31 -3.42 -5.19 -15.70
N ASP A 32 -2.99 -5.49 -14.48
CA ASP A 32 -3.69 -5.13 -13.23
C ASP A 32 -3.41 -3.68 -12.77
N GLY A 33 -2.56 -2.95 -13.48
CA GLY A 33 -2.21 -1.57 -13.16
C GLY A 33 -1.22 -1.48 -11.99
N PHE A 34 -1.42 -0.52 -11.09
CA PHE A 34 -0.50 -0.32 -9.98
C PHE A 34 -0.57 -1.46 -8.96
N HIS A 35 0.60 -1.95 -8.53
CA HIS A 35 0.74 -2.77 -7.33
C HIS A 35 0.97 -1.85 -6.12
N LEU A 36 -0.06 -1.63 -5.31
CA LEU A 36 0.03 -0.80 -4.11
C LEU A 36 0.48 -1.65 -2.92
N ALA A 37 1.70 -1.39 -2.45
CA ALA A 37 2.24 -2.00 -1.24
C ALA A 37 1.59 -1.38 0.00
N PHE A 38 0.57 -2.06 0.53
CA PHE A 38 -0.20 -1.61 1.67
C PHE A 38 0.42 -2.12 2.97
N SER A 39 0.59 -1.27 3.99
CA SER A 39 1.12 -1.66 5.29
C SER A 39 0.11 -1.49 6.43
N GLY A 40 -1.01 -0.83 6.16
CA GLY A 40 -1.96 -0.36 7.18
C GLY A 40 -1.47 0.86 7.96
N GLY A 41 -0.26 1.37 7.68
CA GLY A 41 0.22 2.65 8.19
C GLY A 41 -0.37 3.84 7.42
N LYS A 42 -0.35 5.02 8.04
CA LYS A 42 -0.94 6.27 7.51
C LYS A 42 -0.51 6.58 6.06
N ASP A 43 0.76 6.34 5.72
CA ASP A 43 1.30 6.67 4.40
C ASP A 43 0.69 5.77 3.32
N SER A 44 0.56 4.48 3.61
CA SER A 44 -0.09 3.52 2.71
C SER A 44 -1.61 3.72 2.62
N GLN A 45 -2.25 4.17 3.70
CA GLN A 45 -3.67 4.54 3.69
C GLN A 45 -3.91 5.77 2.81
N THR A 46 -3.07 6.80 2.96
CA THR A 46 -3.13 8.01 2.12
C THR A 46 -2.89 7.68 0.65
N LEU A 47 -1.89 6.85 0.33
CA LEU A 47 -1.67 6.42 -1.05
C LEU A 47 -2.84 5.62 -1.62
N HIS A 48 -3.43 4.72 -0.82
CA HIS A 48 -4.62 3.98 -1.23
C HIS A 48 -5.77 4.93 -1.58
N GLU A 49 -6.07 5.89 -0.70
CA GLU A 49 -7.13 6.87 -0.93
C GLU A 49 -6.87 7.74 -2.16
N LEU A 50 -5.65 8.28 -2.32
CA LEU A 50 -5.29 9.08 -3.50
C LEU A 50 -5.38 8.27 -4.80
N THR A 51 -5.07 6.97 -4.76
CA THR A 51 -5.18 6.08 -5.93
C THR A 51 -6.65 5.77 -6.26
N CYS A 52 -7.49 5.58 -5.24
CA CYS A 52 -8.95 5.50 -5.40
C CYS A 52 -9.52 6.78 -6.03
N MET A 53 -9.16 7.95 -5.49
CA MET A 53 -9.59 9.26 -6.01
C MET A 53 -9.10 9.49 -7.45
N ALA A 54 -7.92 8.99 -7.81
CA ALA A 54 -7.40 9.08 -9.16
C ALA A 54 -8.18 8.25 -10.19
N GLY A 55 -8.95 7.25 -9.74
CA GLY A 55 -9.77 6.40 -10.60
C GLY A 55 -8.98 5.47 -11.52
N VAL A 56 -7.70 5.23 -11.20
CA VAL A 56 -6.79 4.39 -12.01
C VAL A 56 -6.94 2.91 -11.65
N LYS A 57 -6.52 2.01 -12.54
CA LYS A 57 -6.48 0.57 -12.24
C LYS A 57 -5.34 0.26 -11.25
N PHE A 58 -5.68 -0.39 -10.14
CA PHE A 58 -4.70 -0.87 -9.17
C PHE A 58 -5.24 -2.02 -8.34
N HIS A 59 -4.34 -2.74 -7.69
CA HIS A 59 -4.66 -3.64 -6.58
C HIS A 59 -3.72 -3.35 -5.41
N ALA A 60 -4.18 -3.66 -4.19
CA ALA A 60 -3.41 -3.45 -2.98
C ALA A 60 -3.10 -4.77 -2.30
N GLU A 61 -1.83 -4.96 -1.93
CA GLU A 61 -1.38 -6.14 -1.21
C GLU A 61 -0.57 -5.76 0.03
N MET A 62 -0.73 -6.52 1.11
CA MET A 62 0.02 -6.38 2.34
C MET A 62 0.82 -7.64 2.62
N SER A 63 2.14 -7.49 2.73
CA SER A 63 3.04 -8.56 3.15
C SER A 63 3.02 -8.68 4.68
N VAL A 64 2.37 -9.72 5.19
CA VAL A 64 2.24 -9.99 6.61
C VAL A 64 3.56 -10.55 7.15
N THR A 65 4.10 -9.96 8.20
CA THR A 65 5.37 -10.39 8.81
C THR A 65 5.18 -11.45 9.88
N THR A 66 3.94 -11.63 10.37
CA THR A 66 3.54 -12.48 11.52
C THR A 66 4.01 -11.98 12.89
N VAL A 67 4.69 -10.83 12.93
CA VAL A 67 4.95 -10.04 14.15
C VAL A 67 4.19 -8.72 14.14
N ASP A 68 3.29 -8.54 13.17
CA ASP A 68 2.44 -7.35 13.06
C ASP A 68 1.49 -7.25 14.28
N PRO A 69 1.29 -6.04 14.85
CA PRO A 69 0.41 -5.88 15.99
C PRO A 69 -1.01 -6.41 15.72
N PRO A 70 -1.63 -7.10 16.68
CA PRO A 70 -2.98 -7.66 16.48
C PRO A 70 -4.03 -6.56 16.22
N GLU A 71 -3.85 -5.37 16.79
CA GLU A 71 -4.70 -4.19 16.57
C GLU A 71 -4.62 -3.72 15.11
N LEU A 72 -3.42 -3.67 14.54
CA LEU A 72 -3.20 -3.35 13.13
C LEU A 72 -3.89 -4.37 12.23
N MET A 73 -3.71 -5.67 12.52
CA MET A 73 -4.32 -6.73 11.72
C MET A 73 -5.86 -6.70 11.80
N LYS A 74 -6.43 -6.38 12.96
CA LYS A 74 -7.88 -6.17 13.13
C LYS A 74 -8.36 -4.96 12.34
N PHE A 75 -7.62 -3.85 12.40
CA PHE A 75 -7.92 -2.62 11.66
C PHE A 75 -7.93 -2.87 10.15
N VAL A 76 -6.87 -3.46 9.60
CA VAL A 76 -6.75 -3.72 8.16
C VAL A 76 -7.87 -4.64 7.68
N ARG A 77 -8.17 -5.73 8.41
CA ARG A 77 -9.27 -6.65 8.04
C ARG A 77 -10.65 -5.99 8.09
N ARG A 78 -10.85 -5.03 9.00
CA ARG A 78 -12.13 -4.35 9.18
C ARG A 78 -12.38 -3.26 8.14
N TYR A 79 -11.37 -2.44 7.86
CA TYR A 79 -11.53 -1.22 7.06
C TYR A 79 -10.97 -1.34 5.64
N TYR A 80 -10.12 -2.33 5.39
CA TYR A 80 -9.50 -2.58 4.09
C TYR A 80 -9.65 -4.04 3.64
N PRO A 81 -10.88 -4.61 3.62
CA PRO A 81 -11.10 -6.01 3.23
C PRO A 81 -10.67 -6.32 1.78
N GLN A 82 -10.58 -5.29 0.92
CA GLN A 82 -10.09 -5.39 -0.45
C GLN A 82 -8.56 -5.60 -0.55
N VAL A 83 -7.80 -5.30 0.51
CA VAL A 83 -6.35 -5.48 0.52
C VAL A 83 -6.03 -6.97 0.67
N LYS A 84 -5.33 -7.53 -0.31
CA LYS A 84 -4.90 -8.93 -0.27
C LYS A 84 -3.78 -9.11 0.76
N LEU A 85 -4.02 -9.97 1.75
CA LEU A 85 -3.03 -10.28 2.79
C LEU A 85 -2.14 -11.45 2.34
N ASN A 86 -0.89 -11.15 1.99
CA ASN A 86 0.12 -12.14 1.66
C ASN A 86 0.74 -12.69 2.94
N ARG A 87 0.30 -13.89 3.34
CA ARG A 87 0.79 -14.55 4.56
C ARG A 87 1.96 -15.47 4.24
N PRO A 88 3.07 -15.42 4.99
CA PRO A 88 4.19 -16.32 4.78
C PRO A 88 3.80 -17.74 5.20
N LYS A 89 4.44 -18.73 4.56
CA LYS A 89 4.21 -20.16 4.86
C LYS A 89 4.65 -20.55 6.27
N ILE A 90 5.63 -19.84 6.82
CA ILE A 90 6.14 -20.02 8.18
C ILE A 90 6.07 -18.69 8.92
N ASN A 91 5.73 -18.74 10.21
CA ASN A 91 5.76 -17.54 11.05
C ASN A 91 7.21 -17.15 11.36
N MET A 92 7.40 -15.92 11.84
CA MET A 92 8.70 -15.33 12.15
C MET A 92 9.42 -16.13 13.23
N PHE A 93 8.70 -16.66 14.23
CA PHE A 93 9.30 -17.46 15.31
C PHE A 93 9.95 -18.74 14.76
N HIS A 94 9.21 -19.55 13.98
CA HIS A 94 9.74 -20.74 13.33
C HIS A 94 10.82 -20.40 12.28
N LEU A 95 10.71 -19.26 11.60
CA LEU A 95 11.74 -18.78 10.69
C LEU A 95 13.06 -18.51 11.43
N ILE A 96 13.00 -17.90 12.63
CA ILE A 96 14.17 -17.63 13.47
C ILE A 96 14.81 -18.95 13.94
N GLU A 97 14.03 -19.91 14.41
CA GLU A 97 14.52 -21.25 14.81
C GLU A 97 15.26 -21.93 13.65
N LYS A 98 14.60 -22.02 12.49
CA LYS A 98 15.19 -22.61 11.27
C LYS A 98 16.48 -21.92 10.83
N LYS A 99 16.57 -20.60 10.96
CA LYS A 99 17.75 -19.82 10.53
C LYS A 99 18.90 -19.89 11.54
N LYS A 100 18.61 -20.04 12.83
CA LYS A 100 19.62 -20.25 13.88
C LYS A 100 20.18 -21.67 13.88
N GLY A 101 19.55 -22.61 13.17
CA GLY A 101 19.90 -24.02 13.22
C GLY A 101 19.54 -24.67 14.56
N LEU A 102 18.55 -24.10 15.26
CA LEU A 102 17.96 -24.65 16.49
C LEU A 102 16.89 -25.70 16.13
#